data_AF-A0A4Y7INB0-F1
#
_entry.id   AF-A0A4Y7INB0-F1
#
_cell.length_a   1.000
_cell.length_b   1.000
_cell.length_c   1.000
_cell.angle_alpha   90.00
_cell.angle_beta   90.00
_cell.angle_gamma   90.00
#
_symmetry.space_group_name_H-M   'P 1'
#
loop_
_entity.id
_entity.type
_entity.pdbx_description
1 polymer ?
#
loop_
_entity_poly.entity_id
_entity_poly.type
_entity_poly.pdbx_seq_one_letter_code
_entity_poly.pdbx_strand_id
1 'polypeptide(L)'
;MDNKTVGKSLSSLAMDASELANFLTVDRHIGFNCSSQVLLKSVLEDKHELCFSVVSLLWHKLIATPETQLSEESTSAQQGWRQVVDAMCNVVSASPTKASAAIVLQADKDLYPWIARDDEQGQKMWIVNQRIVKLIVELMRNHDRPESLVIIASASDLLLRATDGILVDGEACTLPQLELLEATARAMKLVLEWGDTGLAVRDSLSNLLKCRLPATTHCLSHPSAHVRALSTSVLRDVLVIGSVKSNSKQEEIQSTKHVSPLSQYLSLGGNIDWHAEIEKCLTWEAQKGHAAGVSNTFLSAASKELGYINIPFLFEYIQARQLIGEWPEQDLAVGVVSVKGQKLDIWREKDIAN
;
A
#
# COMPACT_ATOMS: atom_id res chain seq x y z
N MET A 1 -41.41 -9.69 -15.83
CA MET A 1 -40.75 -11.01 -15.84
C MET A 1 -40.23 -11.26 -14.43
N ASP A 2 -40.74 -12.30 -13.78
CA ASP A 2 -40.65 -12.48 -12.33
C ASP A 2 -39.25 -12.89 -11.88
N ASN A 3 -38.75 -12.28 -10.79
CA ASN A 3 -37.47 -12.63 -10.15
C ASN A 3 -37.36 -14.12 -9.73
N LYS A 4 -38.46 -14.87 -9.76
CA LYS A 4 -38.53 -16.30 -9.42
C LYS A 4 -38.06 -17.22 -10.56
N THR A 5 -38.12 -16.77 -11.82
CA THR A 5 -37.66 -17.58 -12.97
C THR A 5 -36.15 -17.53 -13.16
N VAL A 6 -35.47 -16.43 -12.79
CA VAL A 6 -34.01 -16.33 -12.86
C VAL A 6 -33.32 -17.24 -11.83
N GLY A 7 -33.85 -17.31 -10.60
CA GLY A 7 -33.29 -18.18 -9.55
C GLY A 7 -33.43 -19.69 -9.84
N LYS A 8 -34.48 -20.08 -10.57
CA LYS A 8 -34.69 -21.47 -10.98
C LYS A 8 -33.92 -21.85 -12.25
N SER A 9 -33.64 -20.92 -13.15
CA SER A 9 -32.87 -21.21 -14.38
C SER A 9 -31.35 -21.30 -14.14
N LEU A 10 -30.81 -20.65 -13.10
CA LEU A 10 -29.37 -20.77 -12.77
C LEU A 10 -29.04 -22.06 -11.99
N SER A 11 -29.97 -22.61 -11.22
CA SER A 11 -29.75 -23.86 -10.48
C SER A 11 -29.56 -25.08 -11.40
N SER A 12 -29.99 -24.96 -12.67
CA SER A 12 -29.84 -25.98 -13.72
C SER A 12 -28.71 -25.69 -14.71
N LEU A 13 -28.04 -24.54 -14.60
CA LEU A 13 -27.00 -24.16 -15.57
C LEU A 13 -25.68 -24.78 -15.12
N ALA A 14 -25.10 -25.62 -15.97
CA ALA A 14 -23.71 -26.03 -15.83
C ALA A 14 -22.80 -24.83 -16.16
N MET A 15 -22.86 -23.79 -15.33
CA MET A 15 -22.15 -22.54 -15.57
C MET A 15 -20.65 -22.84 -15.58
N ASP A 16 -20.01 -22.56 -16.71
CA ASP A 16 -18.56 -22.63 -16.82
C ASP A 16 -17.91 -21.32 -16.32
N ALA A 17 -16.58 -21.31 -16.20
CA ALA A 17 -15.86 -20.16 -15.67
C ALA A 17 -16.03 -18.90 -16.54
N SER A 18 -16.21 -19.05 -17.86
CA SER A 18 -16.37 -17.95 -18.81
C SER A 18 -17.74 -17.31 -18.67
N GLU A 19 -18.79 -18.12 -18.61
CA GLU A 19 -20.16 -17.67 -18.36
C GLU A 19 -20.25 -16.92 -17.03
N LEU A 20 -19.64 -17.45 -15.97
CA LEU A 20 -19.64 -16.81 -14.66
C LEU A 20 -18.83 -15.50 -14.64
N ALA A 21 -17.64 -15.48 -15.24
CA ALA A 21 -16.83 -14.27 -15.36
C ALA A 21 -17.51 -13.19 -16.23
N ASN A 22 -18.30 -13.58 -17.23
CA ASN A 22 -19.09 -12.64 -18.01
C ASN A 22 -20.25 -12.10 -17.20
N PHE A 23 -21.04 -12.97 -16.55
CA PHE A 23 -22.15 -12.59 -15.70
C PHE A 23 -21.76 -11.56 -14.63
N LEU A 24 -20.61 -11.75 -13.98
CA LEU A 24 -20.11 -10.82 -12.95
C LEU A 24 -19.69 -9.45 -13.50
N THR A 25 -19.44 -9.35 -14.80
CA THR A 25 -19.01 -8.10 -15.47
C THR A 25 -20.12 -7.42 -16.27
N VAL A 26 -21.35 -7.96 -16.30
CA VAL A 26 -22.48 -7.34 -17.01
C VAL A 26 -22.96 -6.09 -16.26
N ASP A 27 -23.33 -5.07 -17.06
CA ASP A 27 -23.67 -3.70 -16.63
C ASP A 27 -24.61 -3.64 -15.41
N ARG A 28 -24.25 -2.74 -14.48
CA ARG A 28 -24.73 -2.66 -13.10
C ARG A 28 -26.14 -2.06 -12.97
N HIS A 29 -26.81 -1.71 -14.06
CA HIS A 29 -28.19 -1.22 -14.05
C HIS A 29 -29.20 -2.19 -13.41
N ILE A 30 -28.84 -3.48 -13.25
CA ILE A 30 -29.66 -4.49 -12.57
C ILE A 30 -29.11 -4.86 -11.18
N GLY A 31 -27.89 -4.43 -10.84
CA GLY A 31 -27.25 -4.67 -9.55
C GLY A 31 -26.91 -6.15 -9.31
N PHE A 32 -25.63 -6.43 -9.06
CA PHE A 32 -25.26 -7.69 -8.41
C PHE A 32 -25.84 -7.66 -6.98
N ASN A 33 -26.97 -8.36 -6.77
CA ASN A 33 -27.76 -8.27 -5.55
C ASN A 33 -27.41 -9.39 -4.55
N CYS A 34 -27.97 -9.32 -3.34
CA CYS A 34 -27.74 -10.32 -2.28
C CYS A 34 -28.06 -11.76 -2.74
N SER A 35 -29.09 -11.95 -3.56
CA SER A 35 -29.47 -13.26 -4.09
C SER A 35 -28.41 -13.80 -5.06
N SER A 36 -27.83 -12.95 -5.91
CA SER A 36 -26.72 -13.30 -6.79
C SER A 36 -25.46 -13.66 -5.99
N GLN A 37 -25.19 -12.98 -4.87
CA GLN A 37 -24.07 -13.31 -3.99
C GLN A 37 -24.24 -14.68 -3.31
N VAL A 38 -25.45 -15.01 -2.85
CA VAL A 38 -25.75 -16.33 -2.28
C VAL A 38 -25.57 -17.43 -3.32
N LEU A 39 -26.02 -17.18 -4.56
CA LEU A 39 -25.85 -18.12 -5.66
C LEU A 39 -24.37 -18.30 -6.04
N LEU A 40 -23.61 -17.21 -6.14
CA LEU A 40 -22.17 -17.25 -6.41
C LEU A 40 -21.45 -18.09 -5.35
N LYS A 41 -21.78 -17.88 -4.07
CA LYS A 41 -21.24 -18.68 -2.96
C LYS A 41 -21.55 -20.16 -3.14
N SER A 42 -22.81 -20.52 -3.40
CA SER A 42 -23.21 -21.92 -3.64
C SER A 42 -22.44 -22.54 -4.80
N VAL A 43 -22.32 -21.85 -5.94
CA VAL A 43 -21.63 -22.36 -7.13
C VAL A 43 -20.13 -22.60 -6.85
N LEU A 44 -19.47 -21.69 -6.13
CA LEU A 44 -18.05 -21.83 -5.80
C LEU A 44 -17.78 -22.84 -4.67
N GLU A 45 -18.77 -23.10 -3.81
CA GLU A 45 -18.71 -24.21 -2.84
C GLU A 45 -18.84 -25.57 -3.54
N ASP A 46 -19.81 -25.70 -4.46
CA ASP A 46 -20.06 -26.94 -5.20
C ASP A 46 -18.94 -27.28 -6.19
N LYS A 47 -18.37 -26.27 -6.86
CA LYS A 47 -17.35 -26.41 -7.90
C LYS A 47 -16.12 -25.54 -7.59
N HIS A 48 -15.40 -25.90 -6.54
CA HIS A 48 -14.27 -25.13 -6.05
C HIS A 48 -13.18 -24.80 -7.09
N GLU A 49 -12.96 -25.66 -8.09
CA GLU A 49 -12.01 -25.43 -9.18
C GLU A 49 -12.38 -24.19 -10.03
N LEU A 50 -13.66 -23.85 -10.13
CA LEU A 50 -14.13 -22.68 -10.87
C LEU A 50 -13.58 -21.37 -10.28
N CYS A 51 -13.31 -21.31 -8.97
CA CYS A 51 -12.82 -20.10 -8.33
C CYS A 51 -11.52 -19.60 -9.01
N PHE A 52 -10.54 -20.49 -9.18
CA PHE A 52 -9.27 -20.14 -9.82
C PHE A 52 -9.46 -19.75 -11.30
N SER A 53 -10.29 -20.48 -12.04
CA SER A 53 -10.57 -20.18 -13.45
C SER A 53 -11.26 -18.83 -13.62
N VAL A 54 -12.26 -18.52 -12.79
CA VAL A 54 -12.97 -17.23 -12.82
C VAL A 54 -12.03 -16.09 -12.45
N VAL A 55 -11.24 -16.25 -11.38
CA VAL A 55 -10.21 -15.26 -11.02
C VAL A 55 -9.26 -15.01 -12.18
N SER A 56 -8.79 -16.07 -12.86
CA SER A 56 -7.88 -15.91 -14.00
C SER A 56 -8.50 -15.21 -15.19
N LEU A 57 -9.76 -15.50 -15.51
CA LEU A 57 -10.47 -14.82 -16.59
C LEU A 57 -10.72 -13.35 -16.27
N LEU A 58 -11.12 -13.04 -15.03
CA LEU A 58 -11.28 -11.67 -14.57
C LEU A 58 -9.93 -10.94 -14.53
N TRP A 59 -8.84 -11.61 -14.16
CA TRP A 59 -7.50 -11.02 -14.18
C TRP A 59 -7.06 -10.62 -15.60
N HIS A 60 -7.25 -11.50 -16.58
CA HIS A 60 -6.99 -11.16 -17.98
C HIS A 60 -7.83 -9.98 -18.46
N LYS A 61 -9.11 -9.91 -18.06
CA LYS A 61 -9.95 -8.73 -18.35
C LYS A 61 -9.42 -7.48 -17.67
N LEU A 62 -9.00 -7.56 -16.40
CA LEU A 62 -8.46 -6.43 -15.64
C LEU A 62 -7.26 -5.81 -16.36
N ILE A 63 -6.35 -6.64 -16.87
CA ILE A 63 -5.16 -6.19 -17.60
C ILE A 63 -5.52 -5.67 -18.99
N ALA A 64 -6.39 -6.37 -19.74
CA ALA A 64 -6.65 -6.07 -21.15
C ALA A 64 -7.66 -4.92 -21.39
N THR A 65 -8.46 -4.53 -20.38
CA THR A 65 -9.50 -3.52 -20.56
C THR A 65 -8.88 -2.15 -20.92
N PRO A 66 -9.34 -1.42 -21.94
CA PRO A 66 -8.82 -0.08 -22.23
C PRO A 66 -9.18 0.92 -21.12
N GLU A 67 -8.41 1.99 -20.96
CA GLU A 67 -8.84 3.13 -20.13
C GLU A 67 -10.05 3.78 -20.81
N THR A 68 -11.21 3.72 -20.17
CA THR A 68 -12.42 4.40 -20.63
C THR A 68 -12.22 5.90 -20.48
N GLN A 69 -12.24 6.63 -21.60
CA GLN A 69 -12.17 8.10 -21.56
C GLN A 69 -13.39 8.67 -20.82
N LEU A 70 -13.18 9.76 -20.08
CA LEU A 70 -14.24 10.59 -19.52
C LEU A 70 -14.99 11.25 -20.69
N SER A 71 -16.09 10.64 -21.13
CA SER A 71 -17.04 11.29 -22.05
C SER A 71 -18.00 12.17 -21.24
N GLU A 72 -18.23 13.40 -21.71
CA GLU A 72 -19.00 14.44 -21.01
C GLU A 72 -20.49 14.08 -20.74
N GLU A 73 -21.02 13.02 -21.35
CA GLU A 73 -22.46 12.73 -21.36
C GLU A 73 -22.90 11.45 -20.62
N SER A 74 -21.97 10.77 -19.96
CA SER A 74 -22.30 9.72 -19.00
C SER A 74 -21.24 9.70 -17.92
N THR A 75 -21.61 9.38 -16.67
CA THR A 75 -20.61 9.16 -15.62
C THR A 75 -19.77 7.94 -15.98
N SER A 76 -18.72 8.14 -16.79
CA SER A 76 -17.84 7.10 -17.37
C SER A 76 -17.11 6.25 -16.32
N ALA A 77 -17.21 6.65 -15.04
CA ALA A 77 -16.77 5.89 -13.87
C ALA A 77 -17.43 4.51 -13.72
N GLN A 78 -18.50 4.20 -14.47
CA GLN A 78 -19.26 2.95 -14.37
C GLN A 78 -18.91 1.90 -15.44
N GLN A 79 -18.02 2.17 -16.41
CA GLN A 79 -17.68 1.23 -17.48
C GLN A 79 -16.15 1.05 -17.55
N GLY A 80 -15.65 -0.18 -17.55
CA GLY A 80 -14.21 -0.48 -17.70
C GLY A 80 -13.64 -1.37 -16.59
N TRP A 81 -12.34 -1.24 -16.32
CA TRP A 81 -11.60 -2.15 -15.43
C TRP A 81 -12.11 -2.12 -13.97
N ARG A 82 -12.77 -1.04 -13.54
CA ARG A 82 -13.41 -0.98 -12.21
C ARG A 82 -14.53 -2.00 -12.04
N GLN A 83 -15.33 -2.28 -13.07
CA GLN A 83 -16.34 -3.34 -13.02
C GLN A 83 -15.69 -4.71 -12.80
N VAL A 84 -14.49 -4.91 -13.35
CA VAL A 84 -13.71 -6.14 -13.15
C VAL A 84 -13.21 -6.24 -11.71
N VAL A 85 -12.78 -5.12 -11.12
CA VAL A 85 -12.42 -5.06 -9.68
C VAL A 85 -13.63 -5.41 -8.81
N ASP A 86 -14.80 -4.82 -9.07
CA ASP A 86 -16.05 -5.16 -8.37
C ASP A 86 -16.38 -6.65 -8.49
N ALA A 87 -16.26 -7.22 -9.69
CA ALA A 87 -16.47 -8.64 -9.94
C ALA A 87 -15.50 -9.51 -9.12
N MET A 88 -14.21 -9.14 -9.06
CA MET A 88 -13.22 -9.84 -8.24
C MET A 88 -13.56 -9.75 -6.74
N CYS A 89 -13.98 -8.58 -6.25
CA CYS A 89 -14.43 -8.41 -4.87
C CYS A 89 -15.65 -9.28 -4.54
N ASN A 90 -16.58 -9.49 -5.47
CA ASN A 90 -17.71 -10.41 -5.29
C ASN A 90 -17.25 -11.87 -5.20
N VAL A 91 -16.30 -12.29 -6.05
CA VAL A 91 -15.69 -13.63 -6.00
C VAL A 91 -14.95 -13.86 -4.70
N VAL A 92 -14.18 -12.87 -4.22
CA VAL A 92 -13.54 -12.91 -2.90
C VAL A 92 -14.58 -12.99 -1.79
N SER A 93 -15.66 -12.22 -1.88
CA SER A 93 -16.74 -12.27 -0.88
C SER A 93 -17.44 -13.64 -0.83
N ALA A 94 -17.43 -14.39 -1.93
CA ALA A 94 -18.01 -15.72 -2.03
C ALA A 94 -17.03 -16.84 -1.63
N SER A 95 -15.73 -16.68 -1.93
CA SER A 95 -14.69 -17.67 -1.58
C SER A 95 -13.40 -16.97 -1.11
N PRO A 96 -13.38 -16.39 0.11
CA PRO A 96 -12.33 -15.49 0.56
C PRO A 96 -10.92 -16.07 0.46
N THR A 97 -10.70 -17.27 0.99
CA THR A 97 -9.36 -17.89 1.02
C THR A 97 -8.86 -18.23 -0.38
N LYS A 98 -9.67 -18.93 -1.19
CA LYS A 98 -9.25 -19.42 -2.51
C LYS A 98 -9.07 -18.28 -3.51
N ALA A 99 -10.03 -17.36 -3.55
CA ALA A 99 -9.98 -16.23 -4.47
C ALA A 99 -8.83 -15.29 -4.14
N SER A 100 -8.62 -14.95 -2.87
CA SER A 100 -7.51 -14.08 -2.46
C SER A 100 -6.16 -14.72 -2.73
N ALA A 101 -6.02 -16.03 -2.47
CA ALA A 101 -4.78 -16.75 -2.80
C ALA A 101 -4.51 -16.75 -4.31
N ALA A 102 -5.54 -16.98 -5.14
CA ALA A 102 -5.43 -16.91 -6.58
C ALA A 102 -5.03 -15.52 -7.07
N ILE A 103 -5.63 -14.46 -6.51
CA ILE A 103 -5.32 -13.07 -6.83
C ILE A 103 -3.87 -12.72 -6.45
N VAL A 104 -3.45 -13.08 -5.24
CA VAL A 104 -2.06 -12.87 -4.79
C VAL A 104 -1.07 -13.57 -5.72
N LEU A 105 -1.34 -14.81 -6.13
CA LEU A 105 -0.48 -15.54 -7.06
C LEU A 105 -0.37 -14.87 -8.44
N GLN A 106 -1.46 -14.29 -8.95
CA GLN A 106 -1.42 -13.56 -10.23
C GLN A 106 -0.70 -12.22 -10.08
N ALA A 107 -0.98 -11.48 -9.00
CA ALA A 107 -0.31 -10.23 -8.69
C ALA A 107 1.20 -10.43 -8.51
N ASP A 108 1.61 -11.51 -7.84
CA ASP A 108 3.01 -11.81 -7.61
C ASP A 108 3.79 -11.97 -8.92
N LYS A 109 3.15 -12.61 -9.91
CA LYS A 109 3.69 -12.88 -11.24
C LYS A 109 3.69 -11.65 -12.17
N ASP A 110 2.61 -10.89 -12.18
CA ASP A 110 2.36 -9.86 -13.21
C ASP A 110 2.70 -8.44 -12.74
N LEU A 111 2.99 -8.23 -11.45
CA LEU A 111 3.47 -6.94 -10.96
C LEU A 111 4.92 -6.68 -11.41
N TYR A 112 5.09 -5.63 -12.20
CA TYR A 112 6.40 -5.18 -12.69
C TYR A 112 7.11 -4.29 -11.65
N PRO A 113 8.45 -4.19 -11.70
CA PRO A 113 9.17 -3.16 -10.95
C PRO A 113 8.73 -1.75 -11.36
N TRP A 114 8.59 -0.84 -10.38
CA TRP A 114 8.32 0.58 -10.63
C TRP A 114 9.60 1.28 -11.11
N ILE A 115 9.70 1.49 -12.42
CA ILE A 115 10.86 2.10 -13.09
C ILE A 115 10.38 3.25 -13.96
N ALA A 116 11.07 4.39 -13.86
CA ALA A 116 10.91 5.51 -14.76
C ALA A 116 11.32 5.16 -16.19
N ARG A 117 10.35 4.93 -17.06
CA ARG A 117 10.54 4.73 -18.50
C ARG A 117 9.44 5.46 -19.29
N ASP A 118 9.85 6.40 -20.12
CA ASP A 118 8.92 7.20 -20.92
C ASP A 118 8.49 6.51 -22.23
N ASP A 119 8.85 5.25 -22.45
CA ASP A 119 8.47 4.46 -23.62
C ASP A 119 7.08 3.82 -23.46
N GLU A 120 6.49 3.38 -24.59
CA GLU A 120 5.18 2.71 -24.57
C GLU A 120 5.16 1.46 -23.68
N GLN A 121 6.31 0.79 -23.56
CA GLN A 121 6.44 -0.38 -22.71
C GLN A 121 6.38 0.01 -21.23
N GLY A 122 7.04 1.10 -20.83
CA GLY A 122 6.93 1.74 -19.52
C GLY A 122 5.49 2.05 -19.16
N GLN A 123 4.78 2.74 -20.06
CA GLN A 123 3.37 3.08 -19.87
C GLN A 123 2.48 1.85 -19.67
N LYS A 124 2.66 0.80 -20.48
CA LYS A 124 1.91 -0.46 -20.33
C LYS A 124 2.18 -1.12 -18.98
N MET A 125 3.44 -1.18 -18.55
CA MET A 125 3.81 -1.74 -17.25
C MET A 125 3.17 -0.95 -16.09
N TRP A 126 3.18 0.38 -16.17
CA TRP A 126 2.56 1.22 -15.14
C TRP A 126 1.06 1.01 -15.05
N ILE A 127 0.35 0.98 -16.18
CA ILE A 127 -1.11 0.73 -16.18
C ILE A 127 -1.42 -0.62 -15.52
N VAL A 128 -0.66 -1.66 -15.83
CA VAL A 128 -0.82 -2.98 -15.19
C VAL A 128 -0.61 -2.87 -13.68
N ASN A 129 0.51 -2.27 -13.25
CA ASN A 129 0.81 -2.11 -11.83
C ASN A 129 -0.27 -1.31 -11.09
N GLN A 130 -0.72 -0.19 -11.65
CA GLN A 130 -1.77 0.63 -11.04
C GLN A 130 -3.04 -0.18 -10.82
N ARG A 131 -3.47 -0.99 -11.79
CA ARG A 131 -4.68 -1.82 -11.68
C ARG A 131 -4.52 -2.93 -10.64
N ILE A 132 -3.37 -3.59 -10.61
CA ILE A 132 -3.05 -4.60 -9.60
C ILE A 132 -3.10 -3.98 -8.20
N VAL A 133 -2.43 -2.83 -8.01
CA VAL A 133 -2.41 -2.13 -6.73
C VAL A 133 -3.81 -1.66 -6.33
N LYS A 134 -4.60 -1.11 -7.26
CA LYS A 134 -6.00 -0.71 -7.00
C LYS A 134 -6.87 -1.90 -6.58
N LEU A 135 -6.71 -3.07 -7.20
CA LEU A 135 -7.39 -4.28 -6.75
C LEU A 135 -7.00 -4.66 -5.32
N ILE A 136 -5.69 -4.69 -5.01
CA ILE A 136 -5.21 -5.02 -3.67
C ILE A 136 -5.77 -4.03 -2.63
N VAL A 137 -5.80 -2.73 -2.96
CA VAL A 137 -6.41 -1.67 -2.12
C VAL A 137 -7.86 -2.00 -1.79
N GLU A 138 -8.68 -2.32 -2.79
CA GLU A 138 -10.10 -2.63 -2.57
C GLU A 138 -10.29 -3.91 -1.75
N LEU A 139 -9.42 -4.91 -1.92
CA LEU A 139 -9.45 -6.11 -1.08
C LEU A 139 -9.01 -5.84 0.37
N MET A 140 -8.04 -4.94 0.60
CA MET A 140 -7.64 -4.53 1.94
C MET A 140 -8.74 -3.73 2.65
N ARG A 141 -9.52 -2.95 1.91
CA ARG A 141 -10.69 -2.20 2.41
C ARG A 141 -11.90 -3.09 2.69
N ASN A 142 -11.94 -4.31 2.12
CA ASN A 142 -13.02 -5.25 2.38
C ASN A 142 -12.82 -5.97 3.73
N HIS A 143 -13.32 -5.34 4.78
CA HIS A 143 -13.15 -5.80 6.15
C HIS A 143 -14.15 -6.87 6.58
N ASP A 144 -15.17 -7.15 5.77
CA ASP A 144 -16.21 -8.13 6.08
C ASP A 144 -15.68 -9.57 6.07
N ARG A 145 -14.56 -9.81 5.39
CA ARG A 145 -13.93 -11.13 5.16
C ARG A 145 -12.49 -11.14 5.69
N PRO A 146 -12.27 -11.39 6.99
CA PRO A 146 -10.94 -11.33 7.60
C PRO A 146 -9.93 -12.28 6.96
N GLU A 147 -10.38 -13.41 6.40
CA GLU A 147 -9.53 -14.39 5.72
C GLU A 147 -8.83 -13.80 4.48
N SER A 148 -9.52 -12.91 3.76
CA SER A 148 -8.93 -12.18 2.61
C SER A 148 -7.77 -11.31 3.07
N LEU A 149 -7.97 -10.54 4.14
CA LEU A 149 -6.94 -9.67 4.71
C LEU A 149 -5.74 -10.48 5.22
N VAL A 150 -5.97 -11.63 5.88
CA VAL A 150 -4.89 -12.52 6.33
C VAL A 150 -4.03 -12.97 5.15
N ILE A 151 -4.65 -13.43 4.06
CA ILE A 151 -3.92 -13.88 2.86
C ILE A 151 -3.11 -12.75 2.24
N ILE A 152 -3.70 -11.56 2.09
CA ILE A 152 -3.03 -10.39 1.49
C ILE A 152 -1.87 -9.91 2.36
N ALA A 153 -2.08 -9.75 3.67
CA ALA A 153 -1.04 -9.32 4.61
C ALA A 153 0.14 -10.31 4.69
N SER A 154 -0.15 -11.60 4.52
CA SER A 154 0.86 -12.66 4.47
C SER A 154 1.74 -12.58 3.22
N ALA A 155 1.28 -11.94 2.14
CA ALA A 155 2.04 -11.70 0.92
C ALA A 155 2.95 -10.46 1.04
N SER A 156 3.80 -10.42 2.07
CA SER A 156 4.56 -9.21 2.42
C SER A 156 5.54 -8.76 1.33
N ASP A 157 6.15 -9.70 0.58
CA ASP A 157 7.00 -9.37 -0.58
C ASP A 157 6.21 -8.64 -1.68
N LEU A 158 5.04 -9.16 -2.04
CA LEU A 158 4.14 -8.53 -3.01
C LEU A 158 3.75 -7.11 -2.56
N LEU A 159 3.38 -6.92 -1.30
CA LEU A 159 3.02 -5.60 -0.77
C LEU A 159 4.20 -4.62 -0.76
N LEU A 160 5.41 -5.10 -0.47
CA LEU A 160 6.62 -4.31 -0.59
C LEU A 160 6.83 -3.90 -2.05
N ARG A 161 6.84 -4.83 -3.00
CA ARG A 161 7.00 -4.52 -4.44
C ARG A 161 5.90 -3.61 -4.97
N ALA A 162 4.66 -3.78 -4.51
CA ALA A 162 3.52 -2.94 -4.88
C ALA A 162 3.73 -1.46 -4.48
N THR A 163 4.50 -1.22 -3.42
CA THR A 163 4.81 0.12 -2.88
C THR A 163 6.25 0.57 -3.13
N ASP A 164 7.05 -0.22 -3.87
CA ASP A 164 8.39 0.18 -4.27
C ASP A 164 8.33 1.36 -5.22
N GLY A 165 9.29 2.28 -5.14
CA GLY A 165 9.36 3.37 -6.12
C GLY A 165 8.25 4.42 -6.00
N ILE A 166 7.66 4.61 -4.82
CA ILE A 166 6.72 5.71 -4.49
C ILE A 166 7.22 7.11 -4.87
N LEU A 167 8.53 7.26 -5.08
CA LEU A 167 9.20 8.50 -5.50
C LEU A 167 9.84 8.42 -6.90
N VAL A 168 9.72 7.28 -7.59
CA VAL A 168 10.40 7.04 -8.88
C VAL A 168 9.70 7.72 -10.04
N ASP A 169 8.37 7.80 -9.99
CA ASP A 169 7.55 8.33 -11.07
C ASP A 169 6.49 9.27 -10.49
N GLY A 170 6.10 10.29 -11.26
CA GLY A 170 5.18 11.35 -10.82
C GLY A 170 3.83 10.85 -10.30
N GLU A 171 2.92 11.80 -10.05
CA GLU A 171 1.65 11.57 -9.31
C GLU A 171 0.87 10.29 -9.68
N ALA A 172 0.82 9.91 -10.96
CA ALA A 172 0.10 8.72 -11.42
C ALA A 172 0.62 7.41 -10.80
N CYS A 173 1.93 7.30 -10.53
CA CYS A 173 2.51 6.12 -9.91
C CYS A 173 2.47 6.21 -8.39
N THR A 174 2.76 7.39 -7.82
CA THR A 174 2.75 7.62 -6.37
C THR A 174 1.37 7.40 -5.74
N LEU A 175 0.28 7.84 -6.38
CA LEU A 175 -1.06 7.82 -5.78
C LEU A 175 -1.56 6.41 -5.43
N PRO A 176 -1.58 5.42 -6.36
CA PRO A 176 -2.04 4.07 -6.03
C PRO A 176 -1.26 3.43 -4.88
N GLN A 177 0.03 3.73 -4.78
CA GLN A 177 0.90 3.19 -3.73
C GLN A 177 0.61 3.82 -2.37
N LEU A 178 0.36 5.13 -2.33
CA LEU A 178 -0.12 5.81 -1.12
C LEU A 178 -1.51 5.32 -0.71
N GLU A 179 -2.40 5.03 -1.66
CA GLU A 179 -3.71 4.46 -1.35
C GLU A 179 -3.59 3.06 -0.73
N LEU A 180 -2.62 2.26 -1.17
CA LEU A 180 -2.32 0.97 -0.56
C LEU A 180 -1.80 1.11 0.87
N LEU A 181 -0.94 2.10 1.13
CA LEU A 181 -0.47 2.40 2.48
C LEU A 181 -1.60 2.92 3.37
N GLU A 182 -2.52 3.72 2.83
CA GLU A 182 -3.70 4.17 3.56
C GLU A 182 -4.62 2.99 3.91
N ALA A 183 -4.93 2.14 2.94
CA ALA A 183 -5.73 0.94 3.18
C ALA A 183 -5.06 0.01 4.19
N THR A 184 -3.72 -0.08 4.17
CA THR A 184 -2.92 -0.82 5.15
C THR A 184 -3.08 -0.25 6.56
N ALA A 185 -2.93 1.07 6.74
CA ALA A 185 -3.09 1.71 8.04
C ALA A 185 -4.53 1.54 8.57
N ARG A 186 -5.54 1.68 7.72
CA ARG A 186 -6.94 1.43 8.10
C ARG A 186 -7.18 -0.02 8.49
N ALA A 187 -6.66 -0.98 7.72
CA ALA A 187 -6.76 -2.40 8.03
C ALA A 187 -6.08 -2.75 9.37
N MET A 188 -4.92 -2.15 9.66
CA MET A 188 -4.25 -2.33 10.95
C MET A 188 -5.14 -1.95 12.14
N LYS A 189 -5.90 -0.85 12.04
CA LYS A 189 -6.81 -0.42 13.10
C LYS A 189 -7.81 -1.52 13.47
N LEU A 190 -8.30 -2.28 12.49
CA LEU A 190 -9.25 -3.37 12.70
C LEU A 190 -8.56 -4.63 13.21
N VAL A 191 -7.36 -4.94 12.72
CA VAL A 191 -6.57 -6.09 13.20
C VAL A 191 -6.19 -5.94 14.67
N LEU A 192 -6.08 -4.71 15.20
CA LEU A 192 -5.90 -4.48 16.64
C LEU A 192 -7.05 -5.06 17.47
N GLU A 193 -8.26 -5.13 16.93
CA GLU A 193 -9.43 -5.71 17.61
C GLU A 193 -9.39 -7.24 17.64
N TRP A 194 -8.56 -7.88 16.80
CA TRP A 194 -8.43 -9.34 16.72
C TRP A 194 -7.56 -9.94 17.84
N GLY A 195 -6.96 -9.12 18.69
CA GLY A 195 -6.06 -9.57 19.76
C GLY A 195 -4.88 -10.40 19.23
N ASP A 196 -4.50 -11.45 19.97
CA ASP A 196 -3.34 -12.29 19.65
C ASP A 196 -3.48 -13.06 18.34
N THR A 197 -4.71 -13.37 17.91
CA THR A 197 -4.95 -14.06 16.63
C THR A 197 -4.57 -13.22 15.41
N GLY A 198 -4.52 -11.90 15.56
CA GLY A 198 -4.11 -10.95 14.52
C GLY A 198 -2.64 -10.59 14.55
N LEU A 199 -1.83 -11.18 15.46
CA LEU A 199 -0.44 -10.77 15.68
C LEU A 199 0.41 -10.80 14.39
N ALA A 200 0.39 -11.91 13.66
CA ALA A 200 1.18 -12.06 12.44
C ALA A 200 0.76 -11.06 11.36
N VAL A 201 -0.54 -10.85 11.19
CA VAL A 201 -1.09 -9.86 10.25
C VAL A 201 -0.65 -8.45 10.65
N ARG A 202 -0.78 -8.11 11.93
CA ARG A 202 -0.37 -6.82 12.48
C ARG A 202 1.11 -6.56 12.24
N ASP A 203 1.97 -7.55 12.52
CA ASP A 203 3.41 -7.41 12.38
C ASP A 203 3.77 -7.20 10.89
N SER A 204 3.22 -8.00 9.97
CA SER A 204 3.40 -7.83 8.53
C SER A 204 2.99 -6.44 8.02
N LEU A 205 1.79 -5.97 8.39
CA LEU A 205 1.31 -4.65 7.97
C LEU A 205 2.11 -3.51 8.60
N SER A 206 2.51 -3.66 9.87
CA SER A 206 3.32 -2.66 10.57
C SER A 206 4.72 -2.53 9.96
N ASN A 207 5.31 -3.65 9.54
CA ASN A 207 6.59 -3.67 8.85
C ASN A 207 6.51 -2.94 7.51
N LEU A 208 5.44 -3.17 6.73
CA LEU A 208 5.21 -2.43 5.48
C LEU A 208 5.16 -0.91 5.71
N LEU A 209 4.32 -0.47 6.66
CA LEU A 209 4.19 0.96 6.99
C LEU A 209 5.53 1.55 7.47
N LYS A 210 6.27 0.83 8.32
CA LYS A 210 7.57 1.26 8.82
C LYS A 210 8.60 1.38 7.69
N CYS A 211 8.64 0.39 6.78
CA CYS A 211 9.54 0.41 5.62
C CYS A 211 9.24 1.56 4.65
N ARG A 212 7.98 1.99 4.54
CA ARG A 212 7.57 3.09 3.63
C ARG A 212 7.49 4.46 4.29
N LEU A 213 7.61 4.52 5.61
CA LEU A 213 7.50 5.76 6.36
C LEU A 213 8.38 6.90 5.80
N PRO A 214 9.70 6.74 5.55
CA PRO A 214 10.51 7.84 5.03
C PRO A 214 10.01 8.38 3.68
N ALA A 215 9.57 7.48 2.79
CA ALA A 215 9.11 7.84 1.46
C ALA A 215 7.72 8.49 1.51
N THR A 216 6.82 8.00 2.37
CA THR A 216 5.55 8.67 2.67
C THR A 216 5.76 10.05 3.27
N THR A 217 6.74 10.23 4.16
CA THR A 217 7.09 11.55 4.70
C THR A 217 7.65 12.47 3.61
N HIS A 218 8.47 11.97 2.69
CA HIS A 218 8.93 12.75 1.55
C HIS A 218 7.79 13.25 0.67
N CYS A 219 6.72 12.46 0.49
CA CYS A 219 5.53 12.85 -0.26
C CYS A 219 4.81 14.10 0.30
N LEU A 220 5.06 14.50 1.55
CA LEU A 220 4.53 15.76 2.12
C LEU A 220 5.05 17.02 1.42
N SER A 221 6.20 16.92 0.76
CA SER A 221 6.81 18.00 -0.02
C SER A 221 6.53 17.88 -1.53
N HIS A 222 5.72 16.89 -1.95
CA HIS A 222 5.46 16.62 -3.36
C HIS A 222 4.68 17.79 -4.03
N PRO A 223 4.92 18.10 -5.31
CA PRO A 223 4.21 19.20 -6.01
C PRO A 223 2.69 19.00 -6.11
N SER A 224 2.22 17.76 -6.31
CA SER A 224 0.78 17.45 -6.29
C SER A 224 0.18 17.60 -4.89
N ALA A 225 -0.90 18.38 -4.79
CA ALA A 225 -1.68 18.52 -3.57
C ALA A 225 -2.37 17.22 -3.14
N HIS A 226 -2.74 16.35 -4.08
CA HIS A 226 -3.37 15.07 -3.78
C HIS A 226 -2.39 14.14 -3.08
N VAL A 227 -1.17 14.01 -3.63
CA VAL A 227 -0.10 13.21 -3.02
C VAL A 227 0.22 13.69 -1.60
N ARG A 228 0.26 15.01 -1.38
CA ARG A 228 0.45 15.59 -0.04
C ARG A 228 -0.71 15.26 0.90
N ALA A 229 -1.95 15.46 0.46
CA ALA A 229 -3.12 15.18 1.31
C ALA A 229 -3.20 13.71 1.71
N LEU A 230 -2.96 12.80 0.77
CA LEU A 230 -3.01 11.36 1.04
C LEU A 230 -1.84 10.89 1.91
N SER A 231 -0.62 11.39 1.70
CA SER A 231 0.50 11.09 2.60
C SER A 231 0.27 11.59 4.03
N THR A 232 -0.29 12.80 4.21
CA THR A 232 -0.73 13.28 5.54
C THR A 232 -1.80 12.35 6.15
N SER A 233 -2.76 11.87 5.36
CA SER A 233 -3.79 10.91 5.80
C SER A 233 -3.15 9.61 6.33
N VAL A 234 -2.22 9.03 5.56
CA VAL A 234 -1.48 7.81 5.95
C VAL A 234 -0.75 8.01 7.28
N LEU A 235 0.02 9.10 7.42
CA LEU A 235 0.79 9.38 8.64
C LEU A 235 -0.11 9.61 9.85
N ARG A 236 -1.28 10.23 9.67
CA ARG A 236 -2.28 10.39 10.73
C ARG A 236 -2.83 9.03 11.18
N ASP A 237 -3.22 8.17 10.23
CA ASP A 237 -3.75 6.84 10.57
C ASP A 237 -2.68 5.99 11.29
N VAL A 238 -1.41 6.12 10.90
CA VAL A 238 -0.26 5.52 11.61
C VAL A 238 -0.14 6.01 13.06
N LEU A 239 -0.28 7.32 13.31
CA LEU A 239 -0.25 7.87 14.68
C LEU A 239 -1.39 7.32 15.54
N VAL A 240 -2.59 7.16 14.96
CA VAL A 240 -3.74 6.58 15.67
C VAL A 240 -3.46 5.13 16.07
N ILE A 241 -2.84 4.32 15.21
CA ILE A 241 -2.42 2.94 15.53
C ILE A 241 -1.48 2.91 16.75
N GLY A 242 -0.49 3.81 16.79
CA GLY A 242 0.46 3.90 17.91
C GLY A 242 -0.19 4.27 19.24
N SER A 243 -1.17 5.17 19.22
CA SER A 243 -1.91 5.62 20.41
C SER A 243 -2.85 4.55 20.98
N VAL A 244 -3.50 3.76 20.12
CA VAL A 244 -4.40 2.68 20.58
C VAL A 244 -3.63 1.61 21.37
N LYS A 245 -2.37 1.33 21.00
CA LYS A 245 -1.53 0.31 21.65
C LYS A 245 -0.94 0.75 22.99
N SER A 246 -0.75 2.05 23.23
CA SER A 246 -0.20 2.54 24.51
C SER A 246 -1.20 2.44 25.67
N ASN A 247 -2.50 2.32 25.39
CA ASN A 247 -3.55 2.14 26.40
C ASN A 247 -3.78 0.67 26.82
N SER A 248 -3.19 -0.31 26.13
CA SER A 248 -3.27 -1.73 26.50
C SER A 248 -2.03 -2.15 27.30
N LYS A 249 -2.11 -1.96 28.62
CA LYS A 249 -1.29 -2.55 29.70
C LYS A 249 0.16 -2.95 29.38
N GLN A 250 1.05 -2.12 29.93
CA GLN A 250 2.45 -2.39 30.24
C GLN A 250 2.54 -3.45 31.37
N GLU A 251 2.72 -4.73 31.01
CA GLU A 251 3.21 -5.75 31.93
C GLU A 251 4.59 -6.22 31.46
N GLU A 252 5.56 -5.92 32.32
CA GLU A 252 7.00 -6.01 32.14
C GLU A 252 7.47 -7.44 32.42
N ILE A 253 8.02 -8.14 31.42
CA ILE A 253 8.84 -9.34 31.66
C ILE A 253 10.11 -9.25 30.82
N GLN A 254 11.21 -8.90 31.49
CA GLN A 254 12.56 -9.02 31.00
C GLN A 254 12.89 -10.50 30.75
N SER A 255 13.35 -10.85 29.56
CA SER A 255 14.24 -12.01 29.41
C SER A 255 15.13 -11.92 28.18
N THR A 256 16.42 -11.96 28.49
CA THR A 256 17.61 -11.96 27.65
C THR A 256 17.60 -13.14 26.68
N LYS A 257 17.90 -12.93 25.39
CA LYS A 257 18.53 -13.96 24.53
C LYS A 257 19.18 -13.38 23.26
N HIS A 258 20.38 -13.88 23.02
CA HIS A 258 21.28 -13.61 21.90
C HIS A 258 20.70 -14.18 20.59
N VAL A 259 20.55 -13.37 19.54
CA VAL A 259 20.01 -13.82 18.23
C VAL A 259 20.75 -13.17 17.04
N SER A 260 20.97 -13.98 16.00
CA SER A 260 21.71 -13.75 14.74
C SER A 260 21.34 -12.46 13.96
N PRO A 261 22.28 -11.80 13.22
CA PRO A 261 22.12 -10.44 12.69
C PRO A 261 20.95 -10.23 11.71
N LEU A 262 20.55 -11.26 10.98
CA LEU A 262 19.46 -11.13 9.98
C LEU A 262 18.06 -11.21 10.60
N SER A 263 17.93 -11.74 11.82
CA SER A 263 16.64 -11.87 12.52
C SER A 263 16.22 -10.61 13.28
N GLN A 264 17.18 -9.73 13.60
CA GLN A 264 16.91 -8.49 14.34
C GLN A 264 16.15 -7.45 13.53
N TYR A 265 16.18 -7.55 12.20
CA TYR A 265 15.42 -6.63 11.33
C TYR A 265 13.95 -7.02 11.16
N LEU A 266 13.61 -8.30 11.35
CA LEU A 266 12.27 -8.85 11.12
C LEU A 266 11.51 -9.20 12.40
N SER A 267 12.21 -9.32 13.54
CA SER A 267 11.64 -9.71 14.83
C SER A 267 11.90 -8.65 15.91
N LEU A 268 11.39 -7.45 15.69
CA LEU A 268 11.22 -6.46 16.75
C LEU A 268 9.73 -6.32 17.07
N GLY A 269 9.17 -7.35 17.70
CA GLY A 269 7.86 -7.31 18.36
C GLY A 269 7.86 -6.41 19.60
N GLY A 270 8.61 -5.30 19.54
CA GLY A 270 8.54 -4.18 20.45
C GLY A 270 7.43 -3.22 20.01
N ASN A 271 6.95 -2.40 20.93
CA ASN A 271 6.04 -1.33 20.58
C ASN A 271 6.76 -0.34 19.65
N ILE A 272 6.39 -0.27 18.37
CA ILE A 272 6.92 0.77 17.47
C ILE A 272 6.42 2.10 18.02
N ASP A 273 7.35 2.96 18.45
CA ASP A 273 7.03 4.34 18.78
C ASP A 273 6.83 5.11 17.47
N TRP A 274 5.62 5.02 16.94
CA TRP A 274 5.24 5.70 15.70
C TRP A 274 5.43 7.21 15.78
N HIS A 275 5.33 7.79 16.98
CA HIS A 275 5.55 9.22 17.17
C HIS A 275 7.03 9.55 16.95
N ALA A 276 7.94 8.85 17.62
CA ALA A 276 9.37 9.06 17.47
C ALA A 276 9.87 8.76 16.03
N GLU A 277 9.36 7.70 15.39
CA GLU A 277 9.75 7.35 14.02
C GLU A 277 9.27 8.39 13.00
N ILE A 278 8.05 8.93 13.14
CA ILE A 278 7.53 10.00 12.28
C ILE A 278 8.31 11.30 12.50
N GLU A 279 8.57 11.67 13.76
CA GLU A 279 9.35 12.87 14.10
C GLU A 279 10.75 12.84 13.48
N LYS A 280 11.42 11.68 13.56
CA LYS A 280 12.73 11.45 12.95
C LYS A 280 12.70 11.64 11.44
N CYS A 281 11.69 11.08 10.75
CA CYS A 281 11.55 11.23 9.30
C CYS A 281 11.26 12.68 8.90
N LEU A 282 10.37 13.37 9.62
CA LEU A 282 10.05 14.78 9.38
C LEU A 282 11.27 15.68 9.57
N THR A 283 12.06 15.42 10.62
CA THR A 283 13.31 16.15 10.89
C THR A 283 14.33 15.94 9.77
N TRP A 284 14.50 14.69 9.31
CA TRP A 284 15.41 14.38 8.20
C TRP A 284 14.99 15.06 6.90
N GLU A 285 13.70 15.01 6.54
CA GLU A 285 13.21 15.67 5.32
C GLU A 285 13.34 17.19 5.39
N ALA A 286 13.14 17.79 6.57
CA ALA A 286 13.36 19.23 6.76
C ALA A 286 14.82 19.62 6.56
N GLN A 287 15.76 18.83 7.10
CA GLN A 287 17.21 19.03 6.94
C GLN A 287 17.63 18.90 5.47
N LYS A 288 17.12 17.87 4.78
CA LYS A 288 17.37 17.64 3.35
C LYS A 288 16.87 18.80 2.50
N GLY A 289 15.64 19.28 2.74
CA GLY A 289 15.06 20.42 2.04
C GLY A 289 15.89 21.69 2.23
N HIS A 290 16.32 21.98 3.46
CA HIS A 290 17.17 23.13 3.78
C HIS A 290 18.54 23.05 3.10
N ALA A 291 19.22 21.90 3.15
CA ALA A 291 20.50 21.69 2.47
C ALA A 291 20.40 21.90 0.95
N ALA A 292 19.24 21.61 0.36
CA ALA A 292 18.95 21.82 -1.06
C ALA A 292 18.41 23.23 -1.38
N GLY A 293 18.19 24.11 -0.37
CA GLY A 293 17.60 25.43 -0.56
C GLY A 293 16.11 25.41 -0.96
N VAL A 294 15.42 24.30 -0.73
CA VAL A 294 14.00 24.12 -1.05
C VAL A 294 13.13 24.57 0.12
N SER A 295 12.02 25.23 -0.20
CA SER A 295 11.05 25.69 0.81
C SER A 295 10.41 24.50 1.55
N ASN A 296 10.49 24.53 2.88
CA ASN A 296 9.83 23.55 3.76
C ASN A 296 8.39 23.93 4.14
N THR A 297 7.74 24.83 3.39
CA THR A 297 6.38 25.33 3.71
C THR A 297 5.34 24.21 3.79
N PHE A 298 5.31 23.30 2.82
CA PHE A 298 4.37 22.17 2.84
C PHE A 298 4.66 21.20 3.98
N LEU A 299 5.93 20.87 4.18
CA LEU A 299 6.37 19.98 5.27
C LEU A 299 6.02 20.57 6.65
N SER A 300 6.21 21.88 6.84
CA SER A 300 5.88 22.59 8.07
C SER A 300 4.36 22.59 8.34
N ALA A 301 3.55 22.85 7.33
CA ALA A 301 2.09 22.80 7.44
C ALA A 301 1.61 21.38 7.81
N ALA A 302 2.12 20.35 7.13
CA ALA A 302 1.79 18.96 7.43
C ALA A 302 2.27 18.53 8.82
N SER A 303 3.47 18.94 9.24
CA SER A 303 4.01 18.67 10.58
C SER A 303 3.06 19.21 11.66
N LYS A 304 2.58 20.45 11.50
CA LYS A 304 1.62 21.07 12.41
C LYS A 304 0.30 20.32 12.45
N GLU A 305 -0.21 19.88 11.29
CA GLU A 305 -1.44 19.08 11.18
C GLU A 305 -1.32 17.71 11.85
N LEU A 306 -0.12 17.13 11.85
CA LEU A 306 0.21 15.87 12.53
C LEU A 306 0.52 16.05 14.03
N GLY A 307 0.49 17.29 14.54
CA GLY A 307 0.73 17.59 15.96
C GLY A 307 2.18 17.95 16.31
N TYR A 308 3.08 18.06 15.33
CA TYR A 308 4.47 18.44 15.53
C TYR A 308 4.67 19.94 15.33
N ILE A 309 4.83 20.68 16.43
CA ILE A 309 4.89 22.15 16.42
C ILE A 309 6.34 22.67 16.27
N ASN A 310 7.34 21.87 16.64
CA ASN A 310 8.74 22.32 16.80
C ASN A 310 9.72 21.85 15.73
N ILE A 311 9.29 21.14 14.69
CA ILE A 311 10.21 20.65 13.64
C ILE A 311 10.91 21.80 12.88
N PRO A 312 10.25 22.95 12.63
CA PRO A 312 10.93 24.15 12.15
C PRO A 312 11.86 24.81 13.19
N PHE A 313 11.54 24.70 14.50
CA PHE A 313 12.28 25.34 15.60
C PHE A 313 13.48 24.53 16.11
N LEU A 314 13.51 23.22 15.86
CA LEU A 314 14.68 22.38 16.09
C LEU A 314 15.91 22.94 15.38
N PHE A 315 15.74 23.66 14.27
CA PHE A 315 16.84 24.26 13.53
C PHE A 315 17.35 25.58 14.13
N GLU A 316 16.50 26.50 14.61
CA GLU A 316 16.98 27.67 15.37
C GLU A 316 17.75 27.22 16.61
N TYR A 317 17.33 26.13 17.25
CA TYR A 317 18.00 25.52 18.39
C TYR A 317 19.32 24.81 18.02
N ILE A 318 19.36 24.04 16.93
CA ILE A 318 20.58 23.37 16.43
C ILE A 318 21.60 24.39 15.91
N GLN A 319 21.15 25.43 15.21
CA GLN A 319 21.99 26.52 14.73
C GLN A 319 22.52 27.38 15.89
N ALA A 320 21.69 27.65 16.92
CA ALA A 320 22.15 28.25 18.17
C ALA A 320 23.21 27.37 18.85
N ARG A 321 23.03 26.05 18.93
CA ARG A 321 24.02 25.13 19.52
C ARG A 321 25.32 25.00 18.70
N GLN A 322 25.25 25.03 17.37
CA GLN A 322 26.42 25.05 16.49
C GLN A 322 27.21 26.36 16.63
N LEU A 323 26.54 27.49 16.86
CA LEU A 323 27.19 28.78 17.14
C LEU A 323 27.80 28.86 18.56
N ILE A 324 27.29 28.06 19.50
CA ILE A 324 27.76 28.02 20.91
C ILE A 324 28.82 26.92 21.13
N GLY A 325 29.05 26.02 20.17
CA GLY A 325 30.13 25.02 20.22
C GLY A 325 29.85 23.83 21.16
N GLU A 326 28.60 23.59 21.56
CA GLU A 326 28.22 22.47 22.42
C GLU A 326 27.59 21.33 21.60
N TRP A 327 28.35 20.27 21.38
CA TRP A 327 27.80 18.95 21.04
C TRP A 327 27.61 18.14 22.32
N PRO A 328 26.49 17.40 22.48
CA PRO A 328 26.48 16.23 23.34
C PRO A 328 27.23 15.12 22.60
N GLU A 329 28.49 14.90 22.97
CA GLU A 329 29.17 13.64 22.66
C GLU A 329 28.47 12.52 23.44
N GLN A 330 27.45 11.90 22.82
CA GLN A 330 27.12 10.47 22.90
C GLN A 330 25.87 10.20 22.05
N ASP A 331 25.92 9.11 21.26
CA ASP A 331 24.83 8.46 20.52
C ASP A 331 24.52 8.89 19.07
N LEU A 332 25.55 9.20 18.28
CA LEU A 332 25.52 9.04 16.81
C LEU A 332 26.60 8.07 16.35
N ALA A 333 26.50 6.82 16.81
CA ALA A 333 27.34 5.74 16.31
C ALA A 333 26.54 4.44 16.23
N VAL A 334 25.78 4.23 15.15
CA VAL A 334 25.69 2.93 14.44
C VAL A 334 25.17 3.20 13.01
N GLY A 335 25.94 2.82 11.98
CA GLY A 335 25.35 2.55 10.66
C GLY A 335 26.08 3.02 9.41
N VAL A 336 27.36 3.41 9.45
CA VAL A 336 28.18 3.49 8.22
C VAL A 336 29.16 2.33 8.23
N VAL A 337 28.81 1.26 7.52
CA VAL A 337 29.79 0.24 7.14
C VAL A 337 30.67 0.88 6.07
N SER A 338 31.88 1.23 6.50
CA SER A 338 32.99 1.58 5.64
C SER A 338 33.38 0.34 4.83
N VAL A 339 33.00 0.30 3.54
CA VAL A 339 33.70 -0.54 2.57
C VAL A 339 34.95 0.23 2.14
N LYS A 340 36.06 -0.04 2.83
CA LYS A 340 37.38 0.38 2.38
C LYS A 340 37.71 -0.32 1.07
N GLY A 341 37.99 0.48 0.04
CA GLY A 341 38.93 0.11 -1.02
C GLY A 341 38.31 -0.21 -2.37
N GLN A 342 37.98 0.82 -3.14
CA GLN A 342 38.39 0.91 -4.53
C GLN A 342 38.28 2.36 -5.00
N LYS A 343 39.43 2.89 -5.44
CA LYS A 343 39.61 4.20 -6.04
C LYS A 343 39.14 4.08 -7.50
N LEU A 344 38.10 4.80 -7.89
CA LEU A 344 37.71 4.93 -9.30
C LEU A 344 37.38 6.40 -9.56
N ASP A 345 38.20 6.97 -10.43
CA ASP A 345 38.30 8.38 -10.74
C ASP A 345 36.98 8.92 -11.32
N ILE A 346 36.52 10.04 -10.77
CA ILE A 346 35.41 10.82 -11.30
C ILE A 346 35.94 11.60 -12.51
N TRP A 347 35.22 11.44 -13.62
CA TRP A 347 35.39 12.15 -14.88
C TRP A 347 35.52 13.67 -14.68
N ARG A 348 36.61 14.23 -15.20
CA ARG A 348 36.85 15.66 -15.30
C ARG A 348 36.38 16.11 -16.69
N GLU A 349 35.31 16.89 -16.74
CA GLU A 349 34.83 17.53 -17.96
C GLU A 349 35.39 18.96 -18.01
N LYS A 350 36.24 19.22 -19.03
CA LYS A 350 36.42 20.47 -19.79
C LYS A 350 37.77 20.41 -20.52
N ASP A 351 37.75 20.39 -21.85
CA ASP A 351 38.07 21.61 -22.59
C ASP A 351 37.74 21.53 -24.08
N ILE A 352 37.36 22.71 -24.55
CA ILE A 352 37.05 23.16 -25.90
C ILE A 352 38.30 23.08 -26.80
N ALA A 353 38.16 22.53 -28.02
CA ALA A 353 38.80 23.06 -29.24
C ALA A 353 38.36 22.26 -30.49
N ASN A 354 37.40 22.83 -31.23
CA ASN A 354 37.56 23.19 -32.64
C ASN A 354 36.46 24.16 -33.06
#